data_AF-A0A2I0HRV8-F1
#
_entry.id   AF-A0A2I0HRV8-F1
#
_cell.length_a   1.000
_cell.length_b   1.000
_cell.length_c   1.000
_cell.angle_alpha   90.00
_cell.angle_beta   90.00
_cell.angle_gamma   90.00
#
_symmetry.space_group_name_H-M   'P 1'
#
loop_
_entity.id
_entity.type
_entity.pdbx_description
1 polymer ?
#
loop_
_entity_poly.entity_id
_entity_poly.type
_entity_poly.pdbx_seq_one_letter_code
_entity_poly.pdbx_strand_id
1 'polypeptide(L)'
;MTEFSMALQGVVKFGLKQGLAKGLVVGSNSITFAIWTFMAYYGSRMVMYHGAKGGTVYAAGTSITFGGVALRSALSNLKDFSKALARGSPLWFPLLLRFYDPLGGEILLDGAPINTLQIKWLRSQMGLVSQKPTLFATYIEENIRFGKEDATIQEVMEAARASNAHDFISQ
;
A
#
# COMPACT_ATOMS: atom_id res chain seq x y z
N MET A 1 -29.17 -15.19 1.19
CA MET A 1 -28.77 -15.35 -0.23
C MET A 1 -28.52 -14.02 -0.95
N THR A 2 -29.25 -12.95 -0.60
CA THR A 2 -29.12 -11.62 -1.23
C THR A 2 -27.79 -10.91 -0.93
N GLU A 3 -27.27 -10.99 0.30
CA GLU A 3 -25.97 -10.36 0.65
C GLU A 3 -24.78 -10.99 -0.07
N PHE A 4 -24.77 -12.32 -0.21
CA PHE A 4 -23.75 -13.04 -0.97
C PHE A 4 -23.77 -12.64 -2.45
N SER A 5 -24.96 -12.49 -3.05
CA SER A 5 -25.12 -12.01 -4.43
C SER A 5 -24.62 -10.57 -4.61
N MET A 6 -24.86 -9.71 -3.62
CA MET A 6 -24.42 -8.32 -3.63
C MET A 6 -22.88 -8.20 -3.52
N ALA A 7 -22.26 -9.00 -2.65
CA ALA A 7 -20.81 -9.10 -2.56
C ALA A 7 -20.19 -9.66 -3.85
N LEU A 8 -20.84 -10.66 -4.47
CA LEU A 8 -20.39 -11.26 -5.73
C LEU A 8 -20.47 -10.28 -6.90
N GLN A 9 -21.50 -9.42 -6.97
CA GLN A 9 -21.58 -8.38 -7.99
C GLN A 9 -20.36 -7.43 -7.97
N GLY A 10 -19.86 -7.08 -6.78
CA GLY A 10 -18.64 -6.29 -6.62
C GLY A 10 -17.41 -7.01 -7.20
N VAL A 11 -17.25 -8.29 -6.87
CA VAL A 11 -16.16 -9.15 -7.37
C VAL A 11 -16.26 -9.37 -8.88
N VAL A 12 -17.46 -9.61 -9.40
CA VAL A 12 -17.71 -9.82 -10.84
C VAL A 12 -17.44 -8.54 -11.63
N LYS A 13 -17.91 -7.37 -11.16
CA LYS A 13 -17.64 -6.07 -11.79
C LYS A 13 -16.15 -5.75 -11.79
N PHE A 14 -15.45 -6.07 -10.69
CA PHE A 14 -14.01 -5.91 -10.60
C PHE A 14 -13.26 -6.88 -11.54
N GLY A 15 -13.66 -8.15 -11.57
CA GLY A 15 -13.13 -9.18 -12.44
C GLY A 15 -13.32 -8.85 -13.92
N LEU A 16 -14.49 -8.31 -14.30
CA LEU A 16 -14.77 -7.80 -15.65
C LEU A 16 -13.84 -6.65 -16.04
N LYS A 17 -13.68 -5.64 -15.17
CA LYS A 17 -12.74 -4.53 -15.41
C LYS A 17 -11.30 -5.02 -15.54
N GLN A 18 -10.88 -5.95 -14.70
CA GLN A 18 -9.55 -6.55 -14.76
C GLN A 18 -9.36 -7.40 -16.02
N GLY A 19 -10.37 -8.18 -16.41
CA GLY A 19 -10.37 -8.98 -17.63
C GLY A 19 -10.28 -8.11 -18.88
N LEU A 20 -11.04 -7.02 -18.93
CA LEU A 20 -11.02 -6.07 -20.04
C LEU A 20 -9.68 -5.33 -20.14
N ALA A 21 -9.10 -4.91 -19.01
CA ALA A 21 -7.77 -4.32 -18.97
C ALA A 21 -6.68 -5.31 -19.42
N LYS A 22 -6.73 -6.57 -18.98
CA LYS A 22 -5.81 -7.62 -19.44
C LYS A 22 -5.97 -7.90 -20.94
N GLY A 23 -7.22 -7.95 -21.43
CA GLY A 23 -7.53 -8.11 -22.85
C GLY A 23 -6.96 -6.98 -23.71
N LEU A 24 -7.04 -5.74 -23.24
CA LEU A 24 -6.45 -4.57 -23.91
C LEU A 24 -4.92 -4.66 -24.00
N VAL A 25 -4.27 -5.11 -22.92
CA VAL A 25 -2.81 -5.32 -22.87
C VAL A 25 -2.38 -6.46 -23.80
N VAL A 26 -3.12 -7.56 -23.84
CA VAL A 26 -2.84 -8.69 -24.76
C VAL A 26 -3.10 -8.28 -26.22
N GLY A 27 -4.18 -7.55 -26.49
CA GLY A 27 -4.46 -6.99 -27.83
C GLY A 27 -3.37 -6.01 -28.32
N SER A 28 -2.69 -5.34 -27.38
CA SER A 28 -1.53 -4.48 -27.69
C SER A 28 -0.29 -5.25 -28.16
N ASN A 29 -0.27 -6.59 -28.16
CA ASN A 29 0.78 -7.35 -28.83
C ASN A 29 0.73 -7.22 -30.35
N SER A 30 -0.41 -6.88 -30.95
CA SER A 30 -0.51 -6.60 -32.38
C SER A 30 0.32 -5.37 -32.79
N ILE A 31 0.53 -4.42 -31.87
CA ILE A 31 1.40 -3.26 -32.08
C ILE A 31 2.85 -3.71 -32.26
N THR A 32 3.28 -4.77 -31.58
CA THR A 32 4.60 -5.36 -31.74
C THR A 32 4.80 -5.83 -33.19
N PHE A 33 3.82 -6.52 -33.76
CA PHE A 33 3.90 -6.95 -35.16
C PHE A 33 3.97 -5.77 -36.14
N ALA A 34 3.21 -4.69 -35.89
CA ALA A 34 3.31 -3.47 -36.70
C ALA A 34 4.71 -2.82 -36.63
N ILE A 35 5.33 -2.78 -35.45
CA ILE A 35 6.70 -2.29 -35.25
C ILE A 35 7.69 -3.16 -36.03
N TRP A 36 7.57 -4.49 -35.97
CA TRP A 36 8.42 -5.41 -36.73
C TRP A 36 8.28 -5.22 -38.25
N THR A 37 7.05 -5.06 -38.76
CA THR A 37 6.80 -4.79 -40.17
C THR A 37 7.42 -3.45 -40.60
N PHE A 38 7.27 -2.40 -39.78
CA PHE A 38 7.86 -1.09 -40.08
C PHE A 38 9.39 -1.14 -40.07
N MET A 39 10.01 -1.82 -39.10
CA MET A 39 11.46 -2.01 -39.05
C MET A 39 11.99 -2.81 -40.24
N ALA A 40 11.26 -3.84 -40.67
CA ALA A 40 11.64 -4.62 -41.86
C ALA A 40 11.60 -3.76 -43.13
N TYR A 41 10.56 -2.94 -43.30
CA TYR A 41 10.44 -2.03 -44.44
C TYR A 41 11.52 -0.93 -44.43
N TYR A 42 11.66 -0.22 -43.30
CA TYR A 42 12.61 0.89 -43.18
C TYR A 42 14.06 0.39 -43.18
N GLY A 43 14.33 -0.73 -42.50
CA GLY A 43 15.64 -1.38 -42.49
C GLY A 43 16.07 -1.84 -43.87
N SER A 44 15.16 -2.40 -44.68
CA SER A 44 15.45 -2.77 -46.07
C SER A 44 15.87 -1.55 -46.91
N ARG A 45 15.17 -0.41 -46.77
CA ARG A 45 15.57 0.84 -47.45
C ARG A 45 16.89 1.41 -46.96
N MET A 46 17.19 1.30 -45.67
CA MET A 46 18.45 1.81 -45.11
C MET A 46 19.65 1.00 -45.61
N VAL A 47 19.50 -0.32 -45.75
CA VAL A 47 20.54 -1.21 -46.30
C VAL A 47 20.74 -0.94 -47.80
N MET A 48 19.66 -0.79 -48.57
CA MET A 48 19.73 -0.58 -50.03
C MET A 48 20.26 0.79 -50.44
N TYR A 49 19.89 1.86 -49.73
CA TYR A 49 20.15 3.24 -50.19
C TYR A 49 21.16 4.01 -49.34
N HIS A 50 21.45 3.59 -48.11
CA HIS A 50 22.32 4.33 -47.18
C HIS A 50 23.54 3.50 -46.72
N GLY A 51 23.77 2.32 -47.31
CA GLY A 51 24.92 1.47 -47.01
C GLY A 51 24.98 0.95 -45.58
N ALA A 52 23.87 1.00 -44.83
CA ALA A 52 23.82 0.53 -43.46
C ALA A 52 23.96 -1.00 -43.39
N LYS A 53 24.69 -1.51 -42.39
CA LYS A 53 24.77 -2.95 -42.13
C LYS A 53 23.45 -3.44 -41.54
N GLY A 54 22.78 -4.38 -42.23
CA GLY A 54 21.49 -4.92 -41.80
C GLY A 54 21.48 -5.51 -40.39
N GLY A 55 22.61 -6.09 -39.95
CA GLY A 55 22.77 -6.60 -38.59
C GLY A 55 22.65 -5.52 -37.50
N THR A 56 23.16 -4.31 -37.74
CA THR A 56 23.06 -3.19 -36.79
C THR A 56 21.63 -2.69 -36.66
N VAL A 57 20.89 -2.62 -37.78
CA VAL A 57 19.49 -2.20 -37.80
C VAL A 57 18.61 -3.21 -37.06
N TYR A 58 18.85 -4.52 -37.28
CA TYR A 58 18.15 -5.59 -36.57
C TYR A 58 18.43 -5.57 -35.06
N ALA A 59 19.70 -5.39 -34.66
CA ALA A 59 20.08 -5.33 -33.25
C ALA A 59 19.49 -4.11 -32.52
N ALA A 60 19.47 -2.94 -33.16
CA ALA A 60 18.83 -1.75 -32.60
C ALA A 60 17.32 -1.93 -32.44
N GLY A 61 16.66 -2.50 -33.46
CA GLY A 61 15.22 -2.73 -33.46
C GLY A 61 14.73 -3.73 -32.42
N THR A 62 15.47 -4.84 -32.26
CA THR A 62 15.19 -5.83 -31.22
C THR A 62 15.37 -5.25 -29.82
N SER A 63 16.42 -4.45 -29.60
CA SER A 63 16.67 -3.79 -28.31
C SER A 63 15.55 -2.83 -27.90
N ILE A 64 15.03 -2.03 -28.84
CA ILE A 64 13.90 -1.12 -28.59
C ILE A 64 12.64 -1.91 -28.22
N THR A 65 12.39 -3.02 -28.91
CA THR A 65 11.19 -3.85 -28.67
C THR A 65 11.24 -4.54 -27.31
N PHE A 66 12.38 -5.17 -26.97
CA PHE A 66 12.56 -5.81 -25.66
C PHE A 66 12.55 -4.80 -24.51
N GLY A 67 13.17 -3.62 -24.70
CA GLY A 67 13.10 -2.52 -23.73
C GLY A 67 11.67 -2.03 -23.49
N GLY A 68 10.87 -1.89 -24.55
CA GLY A 68 9.45 -1.50 -24.44
C GLY A 68 8.58 -2.53 -23.72
N VAL A 69 8.83 -3.83 -23.93
CA VAL A 69 8.11 -4.91 -23.22
C VAL A 69 8.47 -4.92 -21.72
N ALA A 70 9.74 -4.74 -21.39
CA ALA A 70 10.19 -4.64 -20.00
C ALA A 70 9.55 -3.43 -19.29
N LEU A 71 9.52 -2.27 -19.95
CA LEU A 71 8.88 -1.07 -19.41
C LEU A 71 7.37 -1.27 -19.19
N ARG A 72 6.67 -1.92 -20.14
CA ARG A 72 5.24 -2.27 -20.00
C ARG A 72 5.00 -3.18 -18.79
N SER A 73 5.84 -4.19 -18.60
CA SER A 73 5.76 -5.09 -17.46
C SER A 73 5.96 -4.33 -16.14
N ALA A 74 6.94 -3.43 -16.08
CA ALA A 74 7.15 -2.57 -14.92
C ALA A 74 5.94 -1.65 -14.63
N LEU A 75 5.36 -1.04 -15.67
CA LEU A 75 4.21 -0.14 -15.55
C LEU A 75 2.94 -0.86 -15.07
N SER A 76 2.80 -2.16 -15.33
CA SER A 76 1.67 -2.95 -14.83
C SER A 76 1.69 -3.14 -13.30
N ASN A 77 2.88 -3.06 -12.69
CA ASN A 77 3.08 -3.14 -11.24
C ASN A 77 3.02 -1.76 -10.53
N LEU A 78 2.67 -0.68 -11.26
CA LEU A 78 2.59 0.68 -10.71
C LEU A 78 1.65 0.78 -9.49
N LYS A 79 0.63 -0.10 -9.42
CA LYS A 79 -0.28 -0.17 -8.26
C LYS A 79 0.42 -0.63 -6.99
N ASP A 80 1.33 -1.59 -7.10
CA ASP A 80 2.09 -2.08 -5.94
C ASP A 80 3.16 -1.07 -5.53
N PHE A 81 3.75 -0.38 -6.50
CA PHE A 81 4.62 0.77 -6.25
C PHE A 81 3.89 1.92 -5.54
N SER A 82 2.68 2.27 -6.01
CA SER A 82 1.83 3.29 -5.39
C SER A 82 1.38 2.90 -3.99
N LYS A 83 1.02 1.63 -3.76
CA LYS A 83 0.71 1.12 -2.42
C LYS A 83 1.92 1.14 -1.48
N ALA A 84 3.11 0.83 -1.98
CA ALA A 84 4.34 0.90 -1.20
C ALA A 84 4.67 2.36 -0.82
N LEU A 85 4.54 3.30 -1.76
CA LEU A 85 4.68 4.74 -1.52
C LEU A 85 3.64 5.28 -0.53
N ALA A 86 2.38 4.84 -0.64
CA ALA A 86 1.30 5.26 0.26
C ALA A 86 1.40 4.63 1.67
N ARG A 87 2.08 3.48 1.79
CA ARG A 87 2.45 2.86 3.08
C ARG A 87 3.68 3.51 3.74
N GLY A 88 4.00 4.75 3.40
CA GLY A 88 4.79 5.65 4.27
C GLY A 88 4.05 6.03 5.56
N SER A 89 3.32 5.09 6.15
CA SER A 89 2.78 5.24 7.50
C SER A 89 3.96 5.38 8.46
N PRO A 90 3.82 6.15 9.54
CA PRO A 90 4.90 6.44 10.47
C PRO A 90 5.43 5.15 11.11
N LEU A 91 6.50 4.61 10.52
CA LEU A 91 7.21 3.40 10.96
C LEU A 91 7.85 3.57 12.34
N TRP A 92 7.82 4.79 12.87
CA TRP A 92 8.41 5.15 14.14
C TRP A 92 7.54 4.81 15.36
N PHE A 93 6.20 4.79 15.26
CA PHE A 93 5.36 4.44 16.42
C PHE A 93 5.60 3.02 16.93
N PRO A 94 5.69 1.98 16.07
CA PRO A 94 6.00 0.63 16.51
C PRO A 94 7.39 0.50 17.14
N LEU A 95 8.34 1.35 16.76
CA LEU A 95 9.68 1.39 17.36
C LEU A 95 9.63 2.05 18.76
N LEU A 96 8.91 3.16 18.92
CA LEU A 96 8.70 3.81 20.23
C LEU A 96 7.96 2.92 21.24
N LEU A 97 6.92 2.22 20.79
CA LEU A 97 6.16 1.27 21.62
C LEU A 97 6.90 -0.06 21.84
N ARG A 98 8.12 -0.20 21.30
CA ARG A 98 8.93 -1.42 21.32
C ARG A 98 8.14 -2.66 20.86
N PHE A 99 7.37 -2.50 19.78
CA PHE A 99 6.85 -3.64 19.01
C PHE A 99 7.92 -4.21 18.08
N TYR A 100 8.90 -3.40 17.69
CA TYR A 100 10.12 -3.80 16.99
C TYR A 100 11.33 -3.08 17.59
N ASP A 101 12.50 -3.70 17.50
CA ASP A 101 13.77 -3.06 17.87
C ASP A 101 14.38 -2.37 16.62
N PRO A 102 15.05 -1.22 16.79
CA PRO A 102 15.72 -0.55 15.69
C PRO A 102 16.87 -1.41 15.14
N LEU A 103 16.98 -1.49 13.81
CA LEU A 103 18.06 -2.22 13.14
C LEU A 103 19.43 -1.52 13.27
N GLY A 104 19.44 -0.24 13.63
CA GLY A 104 20.64 0.55 13.87
C GLY A 104 20.29 1.86 14.58
N GLY A 105 21.26 2.40 15.33
CA GLY A 105 21.05 3.56 16.21
C GLY A 105 20.37 3.18 17.52
N GLU A 106 20.11 4.20 18.35
CA GLU A 106 19.41 4.06 19.63
C GLU A 106 18.29 5.09 19.73
N ILE A 107 17.23 4.73 20.46
CA ILE A 107 16.12 5.63 20.77
C ILE A 107 16.24 5.94 22.26
N LEU A 108 16.33 7.23 22.57
CA LEU A 108 16.51 7.76 23.92
C LEU A 108 15.21 8.43 24.36
N LEU A 109 14.76 8.15 25.58
CA LEU A 109 13.73 8.90 26.29
C LEU A 109 14.43 9.64 27.43
N ASP A 110 14.43 10.97 27.40
CA ASP A 110 15.13 11.83 28.36
C ASP A 110 16.62 11.48 28.55
N GLY A 111 17.28 11.05 27.47
CA GLY A 111 18.69 10.65 27.48
C GLY A 111 18.93 9.22 27.98
N ALA A 112 17.90 8.48 28.40
CA ALA A 112 17.99 7.07 28.74
C ALA A 112 17.55 6.19 27.55
N PRO A 113 18.31 5.16 27.16
CA PRO A 113 17.90 4.23 26.12
C PRO A 113 16.56 3.54 26.43
N ILE A 114 15.61 3.56 25.49
CA ILE A 114 14.28 2.95 25.74
C ILE A 114 14.35 1.43 25.93
N ASN A 115 15.44 0.80 25.48
CA ASN A 115 15.68 -0.63 25.63
C ASN A 115 16.01 -1.02 27.09
N THR A 116 16.54 -0.11 27.90
CA THR A 116 16.81 -0.32 29.34
C THR A 116 15.59 -0.08 30.22
N LEU A 117 14.56 0.60 29.69
CA LEU A 117 13.33 0.89 30.43
C LEU A 117 12.41 -0.33 30.46
N GLN A 118 11.63 -0.46 31.56
CA GLN A 118 10.63 -1.50 31.67
C GLN A 118 9.47 -1.25 30.69
N ILE A 119 9.15 -2.24 29.85
CA ILE A 119 8.17 -2.08 28.77
C ILE A 119 6.76 -1.69 29.25
N LYS A 120 6.33 -2.21 30.42
CA LYS A 120 5.03 -1.87 31.01
C LYS A 120 4.97 -0.40 31.41
N TRP A 121 6.01 0.09 32.08
CA TRP A 121 6.14 1.50 32.47
C TRP A 121 6.22 2.41 31.24
N LEU A 122 7.06 2.06 30.25
CA LEU A 122 7.21 2.86 29.03
C LEU A 122 5.86 3.05 28.32
N ARG A 123 5.08 1.96 28.18
CA ARG A 123 3.75 2.01 27.55
C ARG A 123 2.70 2.71 28.40
N SER A 124 2.84 2.73 29.73
CA SER A 124 1.89 3.45 30.59
C SER A 124 2.02 4.97 30.49
N GLN A 125 3.15 5.49 29.97
CA GLN A 125 3.35 6.92 29.73
C GLN A 125 2.77 7.39 28.38
N MET A 126 2.20 6.49 27.56
CA MET A 126 1.75 6.80 26.20
C MET A 126 0.32 6.33 25.95
N GLY A 127 -0.51 7.20 25.37
CA GLY A 127 -1.81 6.84 24.80
C GLY A 127 -1.71 6.60 23.29
N LEU A 128 -2.23 5.48 22.80
CA LEU A 128 -2.27 5.18 21.36
C LEU A 128 -3.68 5.39 20.80
N VAL A 129 -3.79 6.29 19.82
CA VAL A 129 -5.03 6.50 19.06
C VAL A 129 -4.86 5.93 17.66
N SER A 130 -5.54 4.81 17.38
CA SER A 130 -5.51 4.16 16.06
C SER A 130 -6.51 4.82 15.09
N GLN A 131 -6.13 4.95 13.82
CA GLN A 131 -7.05 5.40 12.75
C GLN A 131 -8.28 4.50 12.61
N LYS A 132 -8.14 3.22 12.96
CA LYS A 132 -9.25 2.27 13.07
C LYS A 132 -9.33 1.81 14.53
N PRO A 133 -10.19 2.42 15.36
CA PRO A 133 -10.34 2.01 16.75
C PRO A 133 -10.91 0.60 16.81
N THR A 134 -10.39 -0.20 17.74
CA THR A 134 -10.91 -1.54 18.04
C THR A 134 -11.76 -1.44 19.30
N LEU A 135 -13.00 -1.89 19.23
CA LEU A 135 -13.90 -1.99 20.37
C LEU A 135 -14.08 -3.47 20.73
N PHE A 136 -14.08 -3.76 22.02
CA PHE A 136 -14.45 -5.06 22.55
C PHE A 136 -15.98 -5.20 22.57
N ALA A 137 -16.47 -6.42 22.37
CA ALA A 137 -17.90 -6.76 22.40
C ALA A 137 -18.45 -6.77 23.84
N THR A 138 -18.39 -5.61 24.49
CA THR A 138 -18.85 -5.37 25.86
C THR A 138 -19.41 -3.95 25.99
N TYR A 139 -19.73 -3.51 27.21
CA TYR A 139 -20.24 -2.18 27.51
C TYR A 139 -19.30 -1.06 27.05
N ILE A 140 -19.88 0.10 26.71
CA ILE A 140 -19.12 1.30 26.32
C ILE A 140 -18.23 1.77 27.48
N GLU A 141 -18.76 1.72 28.70
CA GLU A 141 -18.00 2.02 29.92
C GLU A 141 -16.73 1.16 30.02
N GLU A 142 -16.85 -0.14 29.78
CA GLU A 142 -15.71 -1.06 29.87
C GLU A 142 -14.68 -0.83 28.75
N ASN A 143 -15.13 -0.43 27.56
CA ASN A 143 -14.22 -0.02 26.48
C ASN A 143 -13.42 1.24 26.84
N ILE A 144 -14.03 2.19 27.55
CA ILE A 144 -13.33 3.40 28.03
C ILE A 144 -12.41 3.07 29.22
N ARG A 145 -12.89 2.27 30.19
CA ARG A 145 -12.12 1.79 31.34
C ARG A 145 -10.92 0.94 30.93
N PHE A 146 -10.90 0.40 29.72
CA PHE A 146 -9.71 -0.28 29.19
C PHE A 146 -8.46 0.61 29.14
N GLY A 147 -8.61 1.93 29.06
CA GLY A 147 -7.49 2.87 29.15
C GLY A 147 -6.90 3.01 30.57
N LYS A 148 -7.68 2.69 31.61
CA LYS A 148 -7.32 2.74 33.03
C LYS A 148 -8.27 1.81 33.81
N GLU A 149 -7.82 0.58 34.08
CA GLU A 149 -8.68 -0.49 34.63
C GLU A 149 -9.31 -0.13 35.99
N ASP A 150 -8.65 0.70 36.79
CA ASP A 150 -9.09 1.18 38.10
C ASP A 150 -9.90 2.49 38.03
N ALA A 151 -10.30 2.95 36.84
CA ALA A 151 -11.04 4.19 36.66
C ALA A 151 -12.46 4.11 37.26
N THR A 152 -12.78 5.11 38.09
CA THR A 152 -14.12 5.33 38.64
C THR A 152 -15.11 5.71 37.53
N ILE A 153 -16.41 5.56 37.79
CA ILE A 153 -17.45 5.94 36.83
C ILE A 153 -17.41 7.44 36.49
N GLN A 154 -17.06 8.30 37.47
CA GLN A 154 -16.83 9.72 37.23
C GLN A 154 -15.70 9.96 36.23
N GLU A 155 -14.55 9.31 36.39
CA GLU A 155 -13.42 9.44 35.46
C GLU A 155 -13.78 8.94 34.05
N VAL A 156 -14.58 7.88 33.95
CA VAL A 156 -15.09 7.39 32.66
C VAL A 156 -16.00 8.44 31.99
N MET A 157 -16.90 9.07 32.74
CA MET A 157 -17.75 10.14 32.20
C MET A 157 -16.95 11.37 31.80
N GLU A 158 -15.93 11.74 32.57
CA GLU A 158 -15.03 12.85 32.24
C GLU A 158 -14.23 12.56 30.97
N ALA A 159 -13.70 11.34 30.81
CA ALA A 159 -13.02 10.91 29.59
C ALA A 159 -13.96 10.96 28.38
N ALA A 160 -15.21 10.50 28.53
CA ALA A 160 -16.22 10.56 27.48
C ALA A 160 -16.58 12.02 27.10
N ARG A 161 -16.63 12.94 28.06
CA ARG A 161 -16.84 14.37 27.78
C ARG A 161 -15.62 15.00 27.09
N ALA A 162 -14.43 14.71 27.57
CA ALA A 162 -13.18 15.20 26.98
C ALA A 162 -12.99 14.74 25.53
N SER A 163 -13.47 13.54 25.19
CA SER A 163 -13.47 13.01 23.82
C SER A 163 -14.69 13.40 22.99
N ASN A 164 -15.55 14.30 23.47
CA ASN A 164 -16.81 14.71 22.84
C ASN A 164 -17.74 13.52 22.49
N ALA A 165 -17.70 12.48 23.32
CA ALA A 165 -18.43 11.23 23.13
C ALA A 165 -19.68 11.12 24.02
N HIS A 166 -19.75 11.90 25.11
CA HIS A 166 -20.81 11.78 26.11
C HIS A 166 -22.22 11.95 25.53
N ASP A 167 -22.41 12.90 24.62
CA ASP A 167 -23.72 13.24 24.06
C ASP A 167 -24.30 12.13 23.19
N PHE A 168 -23.46 11.43 22.40
CA PHE A 168 -23.94 10.33 21.57
C PHE A 168 -24.13 9.03 22.36
N ILE A 169 -23.36 8.83 23.44
CA ILE A 169 -23.48 7.65 24.31
C ILE A 169 -24.76 7.72 25.15
N SER A 170 -25.22 8.93 25.49
CA SER A 170 -26.37 9.16 26.38
C SER A 170 -27.72 9.28 25.66
N GLN A 171 -27.75 9.11 24.34
CA GLN A 171 -28.98 9.04 23.52
C GLN A 171 -29.57 7.63 23.54
#